data_AF-A0AA45BY30-F1
#
_entry.id   AF-A0AA45BY30-F1
#
_cell.length_a   1.000
_cell.length_b   1.000
_cell.length_c   1.000
_cell.angle_alpha   90.00
_cell.angle_beta   90.00
_cell.angle_gamma   90.00
#
_symmetry.space_group_name_H-M   'P 1'
#
loop_
_entity.id
_entity.type
_entity.pdbx_description
1 polymer ?
#
loop_
_entity_poly.entity_id
_entity_poly.type
_entity_poly.pdbx_seq_one_letter_code
_entity_poly.pdbx_strand_id
1 'polypeptide(L)'
;IRAVSNLAKSIGALTFVDNTFLTPLFQKPLDLGADVVLHSATKFIAGHSDVTAGLAVVKDEELAQKLGFLQNAFGAILGPQDCSLVLRGIKTLHVRLEHSAAGANKIAHFLQEHSKVQNVYYPGLQTHLGFDIQHSQATSAGAVLSFTLQSEDALRQFLSKVKLPVFAVSLGAVES
;
A
#
# COMPACT_ATOMS: atom_id res chain seq x y z
N ILE A 1 -4.21 -2.64 -13.63
CA ILE A 1 -4.46 -1.19 -13.90
C ILE A 1 -4.70 -0.92 -15.38
N ARG A 2 -3.74 -1.21 -16.28
CA ARG A 2 -3.83 -0.95 -17.73
C ARG A 2 -5.21 -1.23 -18.37
N ALA A 3 -5.75 -2.43 -18.17
CA ALA A 3 -7.03 -2.82 -18.76
C ALA A 3 -8.21 -1.96 -18.27
N VAL A 4 -8.28 -1.68 -16.96
CA VAL A 4 -9.32 -0.83 -16.36
C VAL A 4 -9.19 0.60 -16.87
N SER A 5 -7.97 1.12 -16.91
CA SER A 5 -7.70 2.47 -17.44
C SER A 5 -8.10 2.61 -18.91
N ASN A 6 -7.85 1.60 -19.75
CA ASN A 6 -8.26 1.62 -21.15
C ASN A 6 -9.78 1.61 -21.29
N LEU A 7 -10.47 0.80 -20.49
CA LEU A 7 -11.94 0.76 -20.48
C LEU A 7 -12.53 2.11 -20.05
N ALA A 8 -12.04 2.69 -18.96
CA ALA A 8 -12.50 3.98 -18.46
C ALA A 8 -12.31 5.10 -19.50
N LYS A 9 -11.16 5.12 -20.19
CA LYS A 9 -10.90 6.08 -21.28
C LYS A 9 -11.89 5.95 -22.43
N SER A 10 -12.30 4.73 -22.78
CA SER A 10 -13.25 4.51 -23.88
C SER A 10 -14.63 5.14 -23.64
N ILE A 11 -14.97 5.43 -22.38
CA ILE A 11 -16.23 6.07 -21.96
C ILE A 11 -16.03 7.47 -21.37
N GLY A 12 -14.82 8.03 -21.47
CA GLY A 12 -14.49 9.36 -20.90
C GLY A 12 -14.49 9.42 -19.38
N ALA A 13 -14.34 8.28 -18.68
CA ALA A 13 -14.27 8.21 -17.22
C ALA A 13 -12.83 8.32 -16.71
N LEU A 14 -12.66 8.97 -15.55
CA LEU A 14 -11.38 9.05 -14.85
C LEU A 14 -11.10 7.76 -14.06
N THR A 15 -9.86 7.31 -14.05
CA THR A 15 -9.39 6.17 -13.26
C THR A 15 -8.55 6.63 -12.08
N PHE A 16 -8.96 6.21 -10.88
CA PHE A 16 -8.26 6.46 -9.63
C PHE A 16 -7.61 5.16 -9.15
N VAL A 17 -6.37 5.22 -8.71
CA VAL A 17 -5.68 4.09 -8.07
C VAL A 17 -5.19 4.52 -6.70
N ASP A 18 -5.74 3.89 -5.64
CA ASP A 18 -5.12 3.95 -4.32
C ASP A 18 -3.87 3.05 -4.33
N ASN A 19 -2.71 3.70 -4.26
CA ASN A 19 -1.41 3.05 -4.30
C ASN A 19 -0.72 3.09 -2.92
N THR A 20 -1.50 3.13 -1.84
CA THR A 20 -0.99 3.19 -0.47
C THR A 20 -0.05 2.03 -0.12
N PHE A 21 -0.36 0.80 -0.54
CA PHE A 21 0.41 -0.38 -0.13
C PHE A 21 1.75 -0.55 -0.84
N LEU A 22 1.80 -0.23 -2.14
CA LEU A 22 3.01 -0.41 -2.94
C LEU A 22 3.83 0.87 -3.03
N THR A 23 3.17 2.03 -2.81
CA THR A 23 3.78 3.36 -2.90
C THR A 23 4.35 3.62 -4.31
N PRO A 24 4.89 4.81 -4.62
CA PRO A 24 5.53 5.01 -5.92
C PRO A 24 6.85 4.22 -6.06
N LEU A 25 7.35 3.61 -4.97
CA LEU A 25 8.56 2.79 -5.02
C LEU A 25 8.33 1.50 -5.82
N PHE A 26 7.24 0.78 -5.55
CA PHE A 26 7.00 -0.54 -6.16
C PHE A 26 6.00 -0.55 -7.31
N GLN A 27 5.15 0.47 -7.42
CA GLN A 27 4.17 0.55 -8.50
C GLN A 27 3.96 2.01 -8.92
N LYS A 28 3.89 2.24 -10.23
CA LYS A 28 3.69 3.57 -10.83
C LYS A 28 2.39 3.60 -11.64
N PRO A 29 1.21 3.76 -11.02
CA PRO A 29 -0.06 3.64 -11.73
C PRO A 29 -0.28 4.68 -12.85
N LEU A 30 0.31 5.86 -12.75
CA LEU A 30 0.24 6.89 -13.80
C LEU A 30 0.88 6.40 -15.12
N ASP A 31 1.98 5.66 -15.02
CA ASP A 31 2.66 5.01 -16.17
C ASP A 31 1.81 3.85 -16.72
N LEU A 32 0.95 3.27 -15.88
CA LEU A 32 0.03 2.18 -16.23
C LEU A 32 -1.32 2.69 -16.77
N GLY A 33 -1.50 4.00 -16.88
CA GLY A 33 -2.64 4.63 -17.52
C GLY A 33 -3.70 5.21 -16.57
N ALA A 34 -3.51 5.16 -15.24
CA ALA A 34 -4.38 5.85 -14.30
C ALA A 34 -4.28 7.37 -14.45
N ASP A 35 -5.36 8.08 -14.10
CA ASP A 35 -5.44 9.54 -14.18
C ASP A 35 -5.08 10.18 -12.84
N VAL A 36 -5.50 9.54 -11.73
CA VAL A 36 -5.19 9.98 -10.37
C VAL A 36 -4.62 8.83 -9.54
N VAL A 37 -3.54 9.10 -8.82
CA VAL A 37 -3.00 8.19 -7.81
C VAL A 37 -3.21 8.78 -6.43
N LEU A 38 -3.84 8.00 -5.56
CA LEU A 38 -4.07 8.35 -4.17
C LEU A 38 -3.07 7.60 -3.28
N HIS A 39 -2.62 8.25 -2.22
CA HIS A 39 -1.89 7.61 -1.14
C HIS A 39 -2.42 8.08 0.21
N SER A 40 -2.63 7.15 1.13
CA SER A 40 -2.54 7.46 2.55
C SER A 40 -1.06 7.57 2.91
N ALA A 41 -0.55 8.80 2.94
CA ALA A 41 0.83 9.06 3.35
C ALA A 41 1.07 8.75 4.84
N THR A 42 0.02 8.61 5.65
CA THR A 42 0.05 8.05 7.01
C THR A 42 0.77 6.69 7.09
N LYS A 43 0.70 5.90 6.02
CA LYS A 43 1.23 4.52 5.98
C LYS A 43 2.71 4.54 5.58
N PHE A 44 3.09 3.77 4.56
CA PHE A 44 4.49 3.55 4.20
C PHE A 44 5.29 4.83 3.85
N ILE A 45 4.64 5.84 3.27
CA ILE A 45 5.32 7.08 2.83
C ILE A 45 5.91 7.83 4.02
N ALA A 46 5.10 8.24 5.00
CA ALA A 46 5.61 8.79 6.25
C ALA A 46 6.34 7.69 7.03
N GLY A 47 5.66 6.57 7.31
CA GLY A 47 6.26 5.34 7.80
C GLY A 47 6.73 5.34 9.25
N HIS A 48 6.31 6.31 10.06
CA HIS A 48 6.73 6.45 11.46
C HIS A 48 5.55 6.57 12.45
N SER A 49 4.32 6.28 12.00
CA SER A 49 3.10 6.32 12.83
C SER A 49 2.85 7.63 13.59
N ASP A 50 3.37 8.75 13.09
CA ASP A 50 3.40 10.06 13.77
C ASP A 50 2.68 11.17 13.00
N VAL A 51 2.13 10.88 11.82
CA VAL A 51 1.44 11.86 10.98
C VAL A 51 0.27 11.23 10.22
N THR A 52 -0.86 11.94 10.13
CA THR A 52 -1.98 11.56 9.27
C THR A 52 -1.99 12.43 8.02
N ALA A 53 -1.77 11.83 6.85
CA ALA A 53 -1.61 12.56 5.60
C ALA A 53 -2.21 11.81 4.41
N GLY A 54 -2.71 12.57 3.43
CA GLY A 54 -3.17 12.08 2.14
C GLY A 54 -2.45 12.79 1.00
N LEU A 55 -2.20 12.08 -0.10
CA LEU A 55 -1.63 12.63 -1.33
C LEU A 55 -2.53 12.25 -2.51
N ALA A 56 -2.76 13.20 -3.41
CA ALA A 56 -3.34 12.96 -4.72
C ALA A 56 -2.32 13.43 -5.78
N VAL A 57 -1.94 12.52 -6.68
CA VAL A 57 -0.91 12.75 -7.70
C VAL A 57 -1.54 12.58 -9.07
N VAL A 58 -1.33 13.55 -9.94
CA VAL A 58 -1.80 13.56 -11.33
C VAL A 58 -0.69 14.02 -12.25
N LYS A 59 -0.78 13.66 -13.54
CA LYS A 59 0.14 14.13 -14.58
C LYS A 59 -0.45 15.22 -15.48
N ASP A 60 -1.78 15.36 -15.47
CA ASP A 60 -2.51 16.29 -16.33
C ASP A 60 -2.68 17.63 -15.62
N GLU A 61 -2.29 18.71 -16.30
CA GLU A 61 -2.26 20.06 -15.74
C GLU A 61 -3.68 20.58 -15.45
N GLU A 62 -4.65 20.29 -16.33
CA GLU A 62 -6.04 20.71 -16.12
C GLU A 62 -6.65 20.01 -14.89
N LEU A 63 -6.37 18.71 -14.74
CA LEU A 63 -6.79 17.95 -13.57
C LEU A 63 -6.08 18.42 -12.30
N ALA A 64 -4.80 18.80 -12.38
CA ALA A 64 -4.06 19.37 -11.26
C ALA A 64 -4.69 20.70 -10.79
N GLN A 65 -5.09 21.56 -11.72
CA GLN A 65 -5.78 22.82 -11.41
C GLN A 65 -7.14 22.58 -10.73
N LYS A 66 -7.93 21.60 -11.23
CA LYS A 66 -9.20 21.20 -10.60
C LYS A 66 -8.99 20.68 -9.17
N LEU A 67 -7.98 19.83 -8.96
CA LEU A 67 -7.64 19.33 -7.63
C LEU A 67 -7.15 20.46 -6.70
N GLY A 68 -6.31 21.36 -7.19
CA GLY A 68 -5.82 22.51 -6.44
C GLY A 68 -6.95 23.47 -6.03
N PHE A 69 -7.92 23.69 -6.92
CA PHE A 69 -9.13 24.45 -6.59
C PHE A 69 -9.92 23.80 -5.45
N LEU A 70 -10.17 22.48 -5.52
CA LEU A 70 -10.89 21.75 -4.46
C LEU A 70 -10.11 21.78 -3.14
N GLN A 71 -8.80 21.57 -3.18
CA GLN A 71 -7.93 21.66 -2.01
C GLN A 71 -8.05 23.02 -1.31
N ASN A 72 -8.00 24.11 -2.09
CA ASN A 72 -8.12 25.47 -1.56
C ASN A 72 -9.55 25.78 -1.08
N ALA A 73 -10.59 25.37 -1.82
CA ALA A 73 -11.98 25.67 -1.51
C ALA A 73 -12.48 24.93 -0.26
N PHE A 74 -12.12 23.65 -0.09
CA PHE A 74 -12.50 22.87 1.09
C PHE A 74 -11.55 23.04 2.27
N GLY A 75 -10.33 23.55 2.04
CA GLY A 75 -9.33 23.77 3.09
C GLY A 75 -8.80 22.48 3.74
N ALA A 76 -9.03 21.31 3.11
CA ALA A 76 -8.50 20.02 3.54
C ALA A 76 -7.00 19.91 3.21
N ILE A 77 -6.19 20.79 3.81
CA ILE A 77 -4.75 20.90 3.61
C ILE A 77 -3.98 20.25 4.77
N LEU A 78 -2.74 19.83 4.48
CA LEU A 78 -1.83 19.28 5.47
C LEU A 78 -1.07 20.42 6.17
N GLY A 79 -0.93 20.34 7.50
CA GLY A 79 -0.17 21.33 8.26
C GLY A 79 1.32 21.35 7.86
N PRO A 80 2.03 22.49 7.95
CA PRO A 80 3.42 22.57 7.49
C PRO A 80 4.37 21.67 8.30
N GLN A 81 4.10 21.45 9.59
CA GLN A 81 4.85 20.49 10.41
C GLN A 81 4.62 19.05 9.93
N ASP A 82 3.38 18.68 9.63
CA ASP A 82 3.03 17.36 9.09
C ASP A 82 3.66 17.14 7.71
N CYS A 83 3.68 18.16 6.85
CA CYS A 83 4.42 18.14 5.59
C CYS A 83 5.90 17.84 5.81
N SER A 84 6.53 18.45 6.83
CA SER A 84 7.93 18.19 7.19
C SER A 84 8.16 16.76 7.63
N LEU A 85 7.24 16.18 8.43
CA LEU A 85 7.30 14.78 8.86
C LEU A 85 7.18 13.81 7.67
N VAL A 86 6.23 14.07 6.76
CA VAL A 86 6.08 13.27 5.53
C VAL A 86 7.35 13.35 4.67
N LEU A 87 7.90 14.56 4.46
CA LEU A 87 9.15 14.76 3.71
C LEU A 87 10.34 14.05 4.37
N ARG A 88 10.43 14.05 5.70
CA ARG A 88 11.43 13.29 6.45
C ARG A 88 11.26 11.78 6.22
N GLY A 89 10.03 11.27 6.28
CA GLY A 89 9.71 9.87 6.04
C GLY A 89 10.10 9.39 4.65
N ILE A 90 9.83 10.19 3.61
CA ILE A 90 10.14 9.85 2.21
C ILE A 90 11.62 9.55 2.01
N LYS A 91 12.52 10.25 2.71
CA LYS A 91 13.99 10.08 2.57
C LYS A 91 14.45 8.66 2.92
N THR A 92 13.71 7.93 3.75
CA THR A 92 14.02 6.55 4.13
C THR A 92 13.04 5.52 3.55
N LEU A 93 12.12 5.94 2.68
CA LEU A 93 11.08 5.07 2.11
C LEU A 93 11.66 3.83 1.43
N HIS A 94 12.66 4.02 0.57
CA HIS A 94 13.33 2.95 -0.16
C HIS A 94 13.81 1.83 0.77
N VAL A 95 14.71 2.17 1.70
CA VAL A 95 15.34 1.19 2.59
C VAL A 95 14.34 0.54 3.55
N ARG A 96 13.36 1.30 4.06
CA ARG A 96 12.31 0.74 4.94
C ARG A 96 11.45 -0.25 4.20
N LEU A 97 10.91 0.16 3.05
CA LEU A 97 9.89 -0.62 2.35
C LEU A 97 10.50 -1.86 1.66
N GLU A 98 11.74 -1.80 1.17
CA GLU A 98 12.48 -2.99 0.72
C GLU A 98 12.68 -3.99 1.86
N HIS A 99 13.11 -3.52 3.04
CA HIS A 99 13.29 -4.38 4.20
C HIS A 99 11.98 -5.04 4.64
N SER A 100 10.91 -4.26 4.74
CA SER A 100 9.57 -4.77 5.09
C SER A 100 9.04 -5.76 4.04
N ALA A 101 9.24 -5.49 2.74
CA ALA A 101 8.83 -6.42 1.69
C ALA A 101 9.60 -7.73 1.72
N ALA A 102 10.93 -7.68 1.94
CA ALA A 102 11.74 -8.88 2.11
C ALA A 102 11.30 -9.69 3.36
N GLY A 103 10.95 -9.02 4.45
CA GLY A 103 10.38 -9.64 5.65
C GLY A 103 9.04 -10.31 5.38
N ALA A 104 8.11 -9.60 4.74
CA ALA A 104 6.81 -10.12 4.35
C ALA A 104 6.93 -11.35 3.46
N ASN A 105 7.83 -11.32 2.47
CA ASN A 105 8.08 -12.47 1.61
C ASN A 105 8.54 -13.71 2.39
N LYS A 106 9.47 -13.54 3.34
CA LYS A 106 9.94 -14.64 4.21
C LYS A 106 8.81 -15.20 5.08
N ILE A 107 8.01 -14.32 5.68
CA ILE A 107 6.87 -14.71 6.53
C ILE A 107 5.81 -15.44 5.68
N ALA A 108 5.49 -14.94 4.49
CA ALA A 108 4.51 -15.55 3.60
C ALA A 108 4.89 -16.99 3.22
N HIS A 109 6.15 -17.23 2.85
CA HIS A 109 6.63 -18.57 2.53
C HIS A 109 6.63 -19.50 3.76
N PHE A 110 7.09 -19.00 4.91
CA PHE A 110 7.02 -19.77 6.17
C PHE A 110 5.57 -20.18 6.51
N LEU A 111 4.61 -19.24 6.39
CA LEU A 111 3.21 -19.52 6.67
C LEU A 111 2.59 -20.49 5.65
N GLN A 112 3.03 -20.45 4.40
CA GLN A 112 2.52 -21.33 3.34
C GLN A 112 2.85 -22.80 3.62
N GLU A 113 3.98 -23.08 4.26
CA GLU A 113 4.43 -24.43 4.62
C GLU A 113 3.89 -24.90 5.98
N HIS A 114 3.26 -24.01 6.75
CA HIS A 114 2.89 -24.30 8.13
C HIS A 114 1.55 -25.03 8.24
N SER A 115 1.54 -26.26 8.76
CA SER A 115 0.37 -27.16 8.84
C SER A 115 -0.89 -26.58 9.52
N LYS A 116 -0.74 -25.60 10.42
CA LYS A 116 -1.87 -24.92 11.08
C LYS A 116 -2.44 -23.73 10.31
N VAL A 117 -1.80 -23.31 9.22
CA VAL A 117 -2.26 -22.23 8.33
C VAL A 117 -3.07 -22.84 7.20
N GLN A 118 -4.23 -22.26 6.91
CA GLN A 118 -5.15 -22.78 5.89
C GLN A 118 -4.89 -22.16 4.52
N ASN A 119 -4.77 -20.85 4.46
CA ASN A 119 -4.46 -20.12 3.22
C ASN A 119 -3.54 -18.94 3.53
N VAL A 120 -2.67 -18.60 2.59
CA VAL A 120 -1.84 -17.39 2.63
C VAL A 120 -2.15 -16.53 1.39
N TYR A 121 -2.43 -15.26 1.62
CA TYR A 121 -2.71 -14.26 0.59
C TYR A 121 -1.56 -13.26 0.57
N TYR A 122 -0.63 -13.48 -0.34
CA TYR A 122 0.47 -12.58 -0.61
C TYR A 122 0.74 -12.55 -2.12
N PRO A 123 0.68 -11.38 -2.80
CA PRO A 123 0.86 -11.30 -4.25
C PRO A 123 2.22 -11.78 -4.77
N GLY A 124 3.20 -11.97 -3.88
CA GLY A 124 4.52 -12.51 -4.21
C GLY A 124 4.60 -14.03 -4.25
N LEU A 125 3.56 -14.75 -3.82
CA LEU A 125 3.51 -16.22 -3.91
C LEU A 125 3.00 -16.65 -5.29
N GLN A 126 3.67 -17.62 -5.92
CA GLN A 126 3.24 -18.17 -7.23
C GLN A 126 1.83 -18.77 -7.20
N THR A 127 1.38 -19.24 -6.03
CA THR A 127 0.03 -19.78 -5.83
C THR A 127 -1.04 -18.69 -5.74
N HIS A 128 -0.67 -17.41 -5.65
CA HIS A 128 -1.62 -16.32 -5.55
C HIS A 128 -2.27 -16.04 -6.91
N LEU A 129 -3.60 -15.96 -6.94
CA LEU A 129 -4.38 -15.75 -8.18
C LEU A 129 -3.90 -14.53 -9.00
N GLY A 130 -3.46 -13.47 -8.33
CA GLY A 130 -2.95 -12.26 -8.95
C GLY A 130 -1.44 -12.21 -9.22
N PHE A 131 -0.71 -13.32 -9.07
CA PHE A 131 0.76 -13.34 -9.15
C PHE A 131 1.31 -12.75 -10.46
N ASP A 132 0.85 -13.26 -11.61
CA ASP A 132 1.31 -12.80 -12.93
C ASP A 132 0.97 -11.32 -13.16
N ILE A 133 -0.24 -10.92 -12.75
CA ILE A 133 -0.71 -9.53 -12.88
C ILE A 133 0.17 -8.61 -12.02
N GLN A 134 0.47 -8.99 -10.78
CA GLN A 134 1.36 -8.24 -9.89
C GLN A 134 2.74 -8.04 -10.53
N HIS A 135 3.37 -9.13 -10.99
CA HIS A 135 4.71 -9.07 -11.60
C HIS A 135 4.73 -8.29 -12.92
N SER A 136 3.61 -8.24 -13.64
CA SER A 136 3.51 -7.46 -14.88
C SER A 136 3.37 -5.94 -14.66
N GLN A 137 3.14 -5.48 -13.42
CA GLN A 137 2.80 -4.07 -13.14
C GLN A 137 3.47 -3.48 -11.90
N ALA A 138 4.23 -4.27 -11.13
CA ALA A 138 4.95 -3.83 -9.94
C ALA A 138 6.34 -4.47 -9.87
N THR A 139 7.29 -3.82 -9.20
CA THR A 139 8.64 -4.35 -8.98
C THR A 139 8.75 -5.20 -7.71
N SER A 140 7.71 -5.22 -6.87
CA SER A 140 7.64 -6.01 -5.64
C SER A 140 6.17 -6.26 -5.25
N ALA A 141 5.92 -7.30 -4.47
CA ALA A 141 4.62 -7.61 -3.87
C ALA A 141 4.29 -6.76 -2.62
N GLY A 142 5.26 -5.98 -2.14
CA GLY A 142 5.09 -5.11 -0.97
C GLY A 142 5.20 -5.86 0.36
N ALA A 143 4.79 -5.19 1.43
CA ALA A 143 4.99 -5.63 2.80
C ALA A 143 3.70 -6.13 3.50
N VAL A 144 2.58 -6.18 2.78
CA VAL A 144 1.29 -6.58 3.36
C VAL A 144 0.96 -8.00 2.92
N LEU A 145 0.67 -8.86 3.89
CA LEU A 145 0.17 -10.21 3.68
C LEU A 145 -1.01 -10.47 4.60
N SER A 146 -1.84 -11.44 4.26
CA SER A 146 -2.83 -11.99 5.18
C SER A 146 -2.86 -13.51 5.09
N PHE A 147 -3.41 -14.16 6.10
CA PHE A 147 -3.54 -15.61 6.11
C PHE A 147 -4.75 -16.00 6.95
N THR A 148 -5.18 -17.25 6.79
CA THR A 148 -6.32 -17.82 7.53
C THR A 148 -5.87 -19.00 8.37
N LEU A 149 -6.51 -19.17 9.52
CA LEU A 149 -6.36 -20.31 10.41
C LEU A 149 -7.65 -21.14 10.37
N GLN A 150 -7.56 -22.39 10.84
CA GLN A 150 -8.67 -23.36 10.74
C GLN A 150 -9.94 -22.93 11.50
N SER A 151 -9.82 -22.11 12.54
CA SER A 151 -10.94 -21.67 13.36
C SER A 151 -10.65 -20.38 14.13
N GLU A 152 -11.69 -19.79 14.69
CA GLU A 152 -11.57 -18.65 15.61
C GLU A 152 -10.77 -19.00 16.86
N ASP A 153 -10.93 -20.21 17.41
CA ASP A 153 -10.15 -20.67 18.56
C ASP A 153 -8.65 -20.74 18.25
N ALA A 154 -8.29 -21.24 17.05
CA ALA A 154 -6.89 -21.24 16.60
C ALA A 154 -6.35 -19.80 16.48
N LEU A 155 -7.17 -18.85 15.99
CA LEU A 155 -6.81 -17.44 15.94
C LEU A 155 -6.60 -16.85 17.34
N ARG A 156 -7.49 -17.11 18.30
CA ARG A 156 -7.35 -16.65 19.69
C ARG A 156 -6.08 -17.19 20.34
N GLN A 157 -5.78 -18.47 20.13
CA GLN A 157 -4.54 -19.09 20.60
C GLN A 157 -3.32 -18.46 19.96
N PHE A 158 -3.33 -18.25 18.63
CA PHE A 158 -2.24 -17.59 17.91
C PHE A 158 -1.98 -16.19 18.48
N LEU A 159 -3.01 -15.34 18.56
CA LEU A 159 -2.90 -13.98 19.07
C LEU A 159 -2.38 -13.93 20.53
N SER A 160 -2.71 -14.92 21.37
CA SER A 160 -2.18 -15.01 22.74
C SER A 160 -0.68 -15.29 22.82
N LYS A 161 -0.05 -15.76 21.73
CA LYS A 161 1.36 -16.17 21.67
C LYS A 161 2.23 -15.25 20.83
N VAL A 162 1.63 -14.43 19.96
CA VAL A 162 2.31 -13.39 19.20
C VAL A 162 2.88 -12.35 20.17
N LYS A 163 4.18 -12.07 20.06
CA LYS A 163 4.89 -11.12 20.94
C LYS A 163 5.56 -9.97 20.21
N LEU A 164 5.88 -10.17 18.93
CA LEU A 164 6.62 -9.20 18.13
C LEU A 164 5.63 -8.26 17.43
N PRO A 165 4.71 -8.75 16.57
CA PRO A 165 3.67 -7.90 16.03
C PRO A 165 2.81 -7.22 17.10
N VAL A 166 2.74 -5.89 17.06
CA VAL A 166 1.83 -5.09 17.87
C VAL A 166 0.42 -5.24 17.32
N PHE A 167 -0.52 -5.63 18.19
CA PHE A 167 -1.92 -5.72 17.81
C PHE A 167 -2.54 -4.32 17.70
N ALA A 168 -2.48 -3.73 16.51
CA ALA A 168 -2.98 -2.38 16.21
C ALA A 168 -3.75 -2.33 14.87
N VAL A 169 -4.54 -1.27 14.68
CA VAL A 169 -5.41 -1.08 13.49
C VAL A 169 -4.71 -0.36 12.32
N SER A 170 -3.50 0.17 12.51
CA SER A 170 -2.72 0.83 11.45
C SER A 170 -1.71 -0.12 10.81
N LEU A 171 -1.03 0.34 9.75
CA LEU A 171 -0.01 -0.42 9.04
C LEU A 171 1.04 0.50 8.44
N GLY A 172 2.16 -0.10 8.02
CA GLY A 172 3.16 0.56 7.17
C GLY A 172 4.16 1.45 7.88
N ALA A 173 4.25 1.33 9.20
CA ALA A 173 5.29 1.96 9.99
C ALA A 173 6.48 1.01 10.23
N VAL A 174 7.45 1.44 11.02
CA VAL A 174 8.68 0.67 11.30
C VAL A 174 8.46 -0.44 12.31
N GLU A 175 7.47 -0.30 13.18
CA GLU A 175 7.02 -1.35 14.08
C GLU A 175 6.32 -2.47 13.32
N SER A 176 6.50 -3.69 13.82
CA SER A 176 5.63 -4.83 13.49
C SER A 176 4.59 -4.96 14.58
#